data_AF-A0A699VAR4-F1
#
_entry.id   AF-A0A699VAR4-F1
#
_cell.length_a   1.000
_cell.length_b   1.000
_cell.length_c   1.000
_cell.angle_alpha   90.00
_cell.angle_beta   90.00
_cell.angle_gamma   90.00
#
_symmetry.space_group_name_H-M   'P 1'
#
loop_
_entity.id
_entity.type
_entity.pdbx_description
1 polymer ?
#
loop_
_entity_poly.entity_id
_entity_poly.type
_entity_poly.pdbx_seq_one_letter_code
_entity_poly.pdbx_strand_id
1 'polypeptide(L)'
;LDESLFEAWERYKLSIDRCPNHNMLPITQIDTFYNGLTLRHRDIINVAAGGTFMKRRPEECYDLIENMTAHHNDWDTSLQRIESSSSITSSSDPEIVALKVEMAEINKNLMKVLQINQKVKTVTPSCETCGGPHAYNDCPATVGQT
;
A
#
# COMPACT_ATOMS: atom_id res chain seq x y z
N LEU A 1 -9.22 6.96 -13.81
CA LEU A 1 -8.45 6.18 -14.78
C LEU A 1 -7.07 6.03 -14.18
N ASP A 2 -6.61 4.79 -14.03
CA ASP A 2 -5.25 4.52 -13.57
C ASP A 2 -4.33 4.80 -14.76
N GLU A 3 -3.34 5.68 -14.58
CA GLU A 3 -2.38 6.06 -15.65
C GLU A 3 -1.50 4.87 -15.99
N SER A 4 -1.33 4.55 -17.28
CA SER A 4 -0.47 3.42 -17.68
C SER A 4 1.02 3.77 -17.56
N LEU A 5 1.88 2.76 -17.54
CA LEU A 5 3.34 2.98 -17.52
C LEU A 5 3.83 3.77 -18.75
N PHE A 6 3.20 3.54 -19.91
CA PHE A 6 3.48 4.30 -21.14
C PHE A 6 3.10 5.77 -20.98
N GLU A 7 1.89 6.05 -20.49
CA GLU A 7 1.42 7.43 -20.27
C GLU A 7 2.32 8.16 -19.27
N ALA A 8 2.71 7.49 -18.18
CA ALA A 8 3.60 8.03 -17.17
C ALA A 8 4.99 8.36 -17.74
N TRP A 9 5.55 7.49 -18.58
CA TRP A 9 6.86 7.69 -19.21
C TRP A 9 6.84 8.85 -20.22
N GLU A 10 5.83 8.92 -21.08
CA GLU A 10 5.67 10.01 -22.05
C GLU A 10 5.47 11.35 -21.35
N ARG A 11 4.64 11.39 -20.31
CA ARG A 11 4.44 12.61 -19.50
C ARG A 11 5.73 13.05 -18.82
N TYR A 12 6.54 12.10 -18.35
CA TYR A 12 7.81 12.39 -17.70
C TYR A 12 8.82 12.98 -18.69
N LYS A 13 9.00 12.37 -19.87
CA LYS A 13 9.86 12.90 -20.94
C LYS A 13 9.46 14.32 -21.34
N LEU A 14 8.16 14.54 -21.55
CA LEU A 14 7.63 15.87 -21.87
C LEU A 14 7.90 16.91 -20.77
N SER A 15 7.92 16.49 -19.50
CA SER A 15 8.22 17.37 -18.36
C SER A 15 9.70 17.77 -18.33
N ILE A 16 10.59 16.83 -18.67
CA ILE A 16 12.03 17.08 -18.82
C ILE A 16 12.28 18.06 -19.97
N ASP A 17 11.66 17.82 -21.14
CA ASP A 17 11.84 18.65 -22.34
C ASP A 17 11.39 20.10 -22.14
N ARG A 18 10.36 20.32 -21.31
CA ARG A 18 9.87 21.66 -20.96
C ARG A 18 10.83 22.42 -20.02
N CYS A 19 11.84 21.76 -19.48
CA CYS A 19 12.85 22.35 -18.61
C CYS A 19 14.23 22.32 -19.30
N PRO A 20 14.53 23.27 -20.22
CA PRO A 20 15.73 23.24 -21.06
C PRO A 20 17.07 23.33 -20.28
N ASN A 21 17.03 23.64 -18.98
CA ASN A 21 18.21 23.72 -18.11
C ASN A 21 18.20 22.67 -16.98
N HIS A 22 17.46 21.56 -17.12
CA HIS A 22 17.28 20.63 -16.00
C HIS A 22 18.60 19.98 -15.53
N ASN A 23 19.58 19.79 -16.42
CA ASN A 23 20.93 19.26 -16.13
C ASN A 23 20.99 17.95 -15.31
N MET A 24 19.90 17.18 -15.22
CA MET A 24 19.85 15.90 -14.53
C MET A 24 20.60 14.83 -15.33
N LEU A 25 21.47 14.12 -14.62
CA LEU A 25 22.13 12.94 -15.14
C LEU A 25 21.10 11.85 -15.48
N PRO A 26 21.36 10.99 -16.49
CA PRO A 26 20.46 9.90 -16.85
C PRO A 26 20.07 9.00 -15.67
N ILE A 27 21.02 8.70 -14.77
CA ILE A 27 20.76 7.94 -13.54
C ILE A 27 19.72 8.63 -12.65
N THR A 28 19.79 9.95 -12.50
CA THR A 28 18.84 10.73 -11.71
C THR A 28 17.47 10.74 -12.38
N GLN A 29 17.42 10.77 -13.71
CA GLN A 29 16.16 10.71 -14.44
C GLN A 29 15.45 9.36 -14.23
N ILE A 30 16.19 8.25 -14.29
CA ILE A 30 15.67 6.90 -14.04
C ILE A 30 15.21 6.73 -12.59
N ASP A 31 16.01 7.18 -11.63
CA ASP A 31 15.66 7.12 -10.20
C ASP A 31 14.38 7.93 -9.91
N THR A 32 14.32 9.16 -10.41
CA THR A 32 13.16 10.05 -10.23
C THR A 32 11.91 9.43 -10.86
N PHE A 33 12.01 8.90 -12.08
CA PHE A 33 10.89 8.24 -12.73
C PHE A 33 10.38 7.05 -11.92
N TYR A 34 11.27 6.12 -11.58
CA TYR A 34 10.91 4.90 -10.82
C TYR A 34 10.34 5.22 -9.44
N ASN A 35 10.90 6.20 -8.75
CA ASN A 35 10.39 6.65 -7.45
C ASN A 35 9.04 7.37 -7.57
N GLY A 36 8.71 7.91 -8.73
CA GLY A 36 7.38 8.46 -9.04
C GLY A 36 6.32 7.40 -9.39
N LEU A 37 6.73 6.16 -9.68
CA LEU A 37 5.79 5.09 -10.05
C LEU A 37 5.05 4.51 -8.84
N THR A 38 3.83 4.04 -9.11
CA THR A 38 3.06 3.21 -8.18
C THR A 38 3.78 1.89 -7.91
N LEU A 39 3.52 1.27 -6.76
CA LEU A 39 4.12 -0.03 -6.40
C LEU A 39 3.85 -1.10 -7.48
N ARG A 40 2.62 -1.12 -8.01
CA ARG A 40 2.23 -2.02 -9.11
C ARG A 40 3.14 -1.86 -10.32
N HIS A 41 3.38 -0.64 -10.79
CA HIS A 41 4.27 -0.40 -11.93
C HIS A 41 5.73 -0.77 -11.64
N ARG A 42 6.20 -0.58 -10.40
CA ARG A 42 7.55 -1.01 -10.01
C ARG A 42 7.71 -2.53 -10.04
N ASP A 43 6.72 -3.28 -9.56
CA ASP A 43 6.74 -4.75 -9.60
C ASP A 43 6.80 -5.25 -11.04
N ILE A 44 6.00 -4.65 -11.92
CA ILE A 44 5.97 -4.96 -13.35
C ILE A 44 7.35 -4.75 -13.99
N ILE A 45 7.99 -3.61 -13.72
CA ILE A 45 9.33 -3.31 -14.25
C ILE A 45 10.38 -4.26 -13.68
N ASN A 46 10.30 -4.62 -12.40
CA ASN A 46 11.20 -5.60 -11.79
C ASN A 46 11.05 -7.00 -12.44
N VAL A 47 9.81 -7.42 -12.74
CA VAL A 47 9.57 -8.67 -13.46
C VAL A 47 10.15 -8.62 -14.87
N ALA A 48 9.94 -7.53 -15.61
CA ALA A 48 10.53 -7.34 -16.94
C ALA A 48 12.06 -7.33 -16.91
N ALA A 49 12.63 -6.74 -15.86
CA ALA A 49 14.07 -6.76 -15.60
C ALA A 49 14.59 -8.12 -15.11
N GLY A 50 13.74 -9.14 -14.92
CA GLY A 50 14.13 -10.44 -14.38
C GLY A 50 14.74 -10.36 -12.98
N GLY A 51 14.38 -9.36 -12.18
CA GLY A 51 14.98 -9.08 -10.87
C GLY A 51 14.89 -7.61 -10.48
N THR A 52 15.76 -7.16 -9.58
CA THR A 52 15.76 -5.75 -9.16
C THR A 52 16.18 -4.84 -10.31
N PHE A 53 15.25 -4.06 -10.85
CA PHE A 53 15.49 -3.11 -11.94
C PHE A 53 16.64 -2.14 -11.62
N MET A 54 16.64 -1.57 -10.42
CA MET A 54 17.65 -0.59 -9.97
C MET A 54 19.08 -1.15 -9.80
N LYS A 55 19.29 -2.46 -10.00
CA LYS A 55 20.64 -3.05 -10.06
C LYS A 55 21.24 -3.07 -11.47
N ARG A 56 20.44 -2.77 -12.49
CA ARG A 56 20.88 -2.72 -13.90
C ARG A 56 21.66 -1.43 -14.18
N ARG A 57 22.38 -1.41 -15.30
CA ARG A 57 23.07 -0.20 -15.76
C ARG A 57 22.05 0.86 -16.22
N PRO A 58 22.33 2.17 -16.08
CA PRO A 58 21.38 3.22 -16.46
C PRO A 58 20.88 3.12 -17.90
N GLU A 59 21.75 2.72 -18.82
CA GLU A 59 21.42 2.54 -20.24
C GLU A 59 20.44 1.37 -20.42
N GLU A 60 20.67 0.25 -19.74
CA GLU A 60 19.77 -0.90 -19.75
C GLU A 60 18.42 -0.58 -19.13
N CYS A 61 18.40 0.25 -18.09
CA CYS A 61 17.17 0.73 -17.48
C CYS A 61 16.33 1.54 -18.46
N TYR A 62 16.98 2.46 -19.19
CA TYR A 62 16.33 3.30 -20.18
C TYR A 62 15.79 2.46 -21.34
N ASP A 63 16.61 1.57 -21.89
CA ASP A 63 16.23 0.67 -22.98
C ASP A 63 15.06 -0.25 -22.59
N LEU A 64 15.05 -0.75 -21.36
CA LEU A 64 13.96 -1.58 -20.87
C LEU A 64 12.64 -0.80 -20.79
N ILE A 65 12.67 0.42 -20.22
CA ILE A 65 11.47 1.26 -20.15
C ILE A 65 10.98 1.59 -21.56
N GLU A 66 11.85 2.05 -22.46
CA GLU A 66 11.51 2.34 -23.85
C GLU A 66 10.88 1.12 -24.55
N ASN A 67 11.48 -0.06 -24.39
CA ASN A 67 10.96 -1.31 -24.96
C ASN A 67 9.56 -1.65 -24.40
N MET A 68 9.38 -1.59 -23.08
CA MET A 68 8.07 -1.82 -22.45
C MET A 68 7.02 -0.82 -22.93
N THR A 69 7.40 0.43 -23.17
CA THR A 69 6.50 1.47 -23.67
C THR A 69 6.20 1.34 -25.16
N ALA A 70 7.18 0.92 -25.99
CA ALA A 70 6.98 0.68 -27.42
C ALA A 70 6.05 -0.52 -27.68
N HIS A 71 6.06 -1.51 -26.79
CA HIS A 71 5.22 -2.71 -26.84
C HIS A 71 4.05 -2.66 -25.85
N HIS A 72 3.55 -1.47 -25.53
CA HIS A 72 2.51 -1.25 -24.52
C HIS A 72 1.30 -2.19 -24.64
N ASN A 73 0.78 -2.41 -25.86
CA ASN A 73 -0.39 -3.27 -26.08
C ASN A 73 -0.12 -4.76 -25.77
N ASP A 74 1.09 -5.24 -26.07
CA ASP A 74 1.51 -6.60 -25.78
C ASP A 74 1.72 -6.78 -24.27
N TRP A 75 2.24 -5.73 -23.63
CA TRP A 75 2.48 -5.72 -22.21
C TRP A 75 1.19 -5.65 -21.41
N ASP A 76 0.19 -4.86 -21.80
CA ASP A 76 -1.13 -4.84 -21.16
C ASP A 76 -1.81 -6.21 -21.19
N THR A 77 -1.66 -6.95 -22.30
CA THR A 77 -2.14 -8.32 -22.42
C THR A 77 -1.39 -9.27 -21.48
N SER A 78 -0.07 -9.09 -21.36
CA SER A 78 0.77 -9.83 -20.40
C SER A 78 0.43 -9.48 -18.95
N LEU A 79 0.11 -8.22 -18.65
CA LEU A 79 -0.32 -7.76 -17.33
C LEU A 79 -1.66 -8.37 -16.95
N GLN A 80 -2.64 -8.40 -17.85
CA GLN A 80 -3.89 -9.12 -17.60
C GLN A 80 -3.66 -10.61 -17.35
N ARG A 81 -2.70 -11.23 -18.04
CA ARG A 81 -2.33 -12.63 -17.82
C ARG A 81 -1.63 -12.85 -16.48
N ILE A 82 -0.71 -11.96 -16.10
CA ILE A 82 -0.05 -11.98 -14.79
C ILE A 82 -1.08 -11.74 -13.69
N GLU A 83 -2.04 -10.85 -13.88
CA GLU A 83 -3.13 -10.58 -12.94
C GLU A 83 -4.11 -11.75 -12.87
N SER A 84 -4.33 -12.45 -13.98
CA SER A 84 -5.10 -13.70 -14.04
C SER A 84 -4.35 -14.89 -13.43
N SER A 85 -3.01 -14.92 -13.49
CA SER A 85 -2.18 -15.98 -12.87
C SER A 85 -1.83 -15.70 -11.42
N SER A 86 -1.72 -14.42 -11.03
CA SER A 86 -1.55 -13.94 -9.65
C SER A 86 -2.88 -13.74 -8.94
N SER A 87 -4.00 -13.96 -9.63
CA SER A 87 -5.30 -14.27 -9.06
C SER A 87 -5.25 -15.62 -8.33
N ILE A 88 -4.49 -15.63 -7.24
CA ILE A 88 -4.62 -16.54 -6.10
C ILE A 88 -6.08 -16.48 -5.59
N THR A 89 -6.86 -15.46 -5.96
CA THR A 89 -8.32 -15.39 -5.79
C THR A 89 -9.06 -16.62 -6.36
N SER A 90 -8.57 -17.26 -7.43
CA SER A 90 -9.16 -18.45 -8.06
C SER A 90 -8.25 -19.68 -8.05
N SER A 91 -7.30 -19.78 -7.11
CA SER A 91 -6.49 -21.00 -6.97
C SER A 91 -7.38 -22.20 -6.66
N SER A 92 -7.27 -23.25 -7.48
CA SER A 92 -7.92 -24.55 -7.27
C SER A 92 -7.10 -25.49 -6.37
N ASP A 93 -5.99 -24.99 -5.82
CA ASP A 93 -5.14 -25.74 -4.91
C ASP A 93 -5.86 -25.98 -3.57
N PRO A 94 -6.08 -27.24 -3.17
CA PRO A 94 -6.78 -27.58 -1.94
C PRO A 94 -6.15 -26.97 -0.68
N GLU A 95 -4.83 -26.82 -0.64
CA GLU A 95 -4.12 -26.25 0.52
C GLU A 95 -4.37 -24.74 0.63
N ILE A 96 -4.34 -24.02 -0.49
CA ILE A 96 -4.61 -22.57 -0.53
C ILE A 96 -6.08 -22.29 -0.19
N VAL A 97 -7.00 -23.14 -0.65
CA VAL A 97 -8.42 -23.05 -0.29
C VAL A 97 -8.62 -23.27 1.21
N ALA A 98 -7.97 -24.27 1.80
CA ALA A 98 -8.04 -24.53 3.24
C ALA A 98 -7.52 -23.35 4.08
N LEU A 99 -6.36 -22.79 3.70
CA LEU A 99 -5.78 -21.63 4.38
C LEU A 99 -6.68 -20.38 4.33
N LYS A 100 -7.41 -20.16 3.22
CA LYS A 100 -8.40 -19.07 3.12
C LYS A 100 -9.56 -19.25 4.08
N VAL A 101 -10.06 -20.48 4.25
CA VAL A 101 -11.13 -20.79 5.21
C VAL A 101 -10.66 -20.51 6.63
N GLU A 102 -9.45 -20.95 6.98
CA GLU A 102 -8.87 -20.67 8.30
C GLU A 102 -8.67 -19.17 8.54
N MET A 103 -8.18 -18.41 7.56
CA MET A 103 -8.01 -16.96 7.66
C MET A 103 -9.34 -16.24 7.91
N ALA A 104 -10.43 -16.68 7.26
CA ALA A 104 -11.77 -16.13 7.46
C ALA A 104 -12.29 -16.41 8.88
N GLU A 105 -12.05 -17.62 9.40
CA GLU A 105 -12.44 -17.99 10.77
C GLU A 105 -11.63 -17.21 11.82
N ILE A 106 -10.31 -17.03 11.60
CA ILE A 106 -9.44 -16.19 12.44
C ILE A 106 -9.95 -14.75 12.46
N ASN A 107 -10.28 -14.17 11.30
CA ASN A 107 -10.77 -12.79 11.22
C ASN A 107 -12.11 -12.62 11.95
N LYS A 108 -13.02 -13.59 11.81
CA LYS A 108 -14.29 -13.62 12.55
C LYS A 108 -14.07 -13.68 14.06
N ASN A 109 -13.10 -14.47 14.53
CA ASN A 109 -12.77 -14.57 15.95
C ASN A 109 -12.11 -13.29 16.47
N LEU A 110 -11.24 -12.66 15.68
CA LEU A 110 -10.65 -11.36 16.02
C LEU A 110 -11.73 -10.29 16.21
N MET A 111 -12.71 -10.21 15.31
CA MET A 111 -13.83 -9.26 15.42
C MET A 111 -14.63 -9.49 16.71
N LYS A 112 -14.89 -10.74 17.09
CA LYS A 112 -15.56 -11.07 18.37
C LYS A 112 -14.74 -10.63 19.57
N VAL A 113 -13.42 -10.88 19.58
CA VAL A 113 -12.52 -10.49 20.68
C VAL A 113 -12.48 -8.96 20.83
N LEU A 114 -12.39 -8.23 19.73
CA LEU A 114 -12.43 -6.76 19.74
C LEU A 114 -13.74 -6.25 20.34
N GLN A 115 -14.86 -6.88 19.99
CA GLN A 115 -16.19 -6.51 20.50
C GLN A 115 -16.35 -6.81 22.01
N ILE A 116 -15.77 -7.91 22.48
CA ILE A 116 -15.73 -8.26 23.92
C ILE A 116 -14.86 -7.25 24.68
N ASN A 117 -13.65 -6.95 24.19
CA ASN A 117 -12.76 -5.97 24.82
C ASN A 117 -13.38 -4.57 24.88
N GLN A 118 -14.22 -4.20 23.91
CA GLN A 118 -14.95 -2.94 23.92
C GLN A 118 -16.03 -2.89 25.03
N LYS A 119 -16.69 -4.01 25.34
CA LYS A 119 -17.66 -4.09 26.45
C LYS A 119 -17.02 -4.10 27.84
N VAL A 120 -15.79 -4.59 27.97
CA VAL A 120 -15.07 -4.68 29.26
C VAL A 120 -14.52 -3.31 29.73
N LYS A 121 -14.53 -2.27 28.87
CA LYS A 121 -13.95 -0.94 29.17
C LYS A 121 -14.92 0.06 29.81
N THR A 122 -15.89 -0.40 30.60
CA THR A 122 -16.72 0.46 31.45
C THR A 122 -16.27 0.33 32.89
N VAL A 123 -15.17 1.00 33.23
CA VAL A 123 -14.85 1.31 34.63
C VAL A 123 -15.71 2.52 34.99
N THR A 124 -16.72 2.32 35.83
CA THR A 124 -17.39 3.44 36.49
C THR A 124 -16.34 4.22 37.28
N PRO A 125 -16.10 5.51 37.00
CA PRO A 125 -15.20 6.30 37.83
C PRO A 125 -15.76 6.25 39.26
N SER A 126 -14.94 5.80 40.20
CA SER A 126 -15.28 5.86 41.62
C SER A 126 -14.57 7.07 42.21
N CYS A 127 -15.30 7.86 42.98
CA CYS A 127 -14.75 9.06 43.62
C CYS A 127 -13.81 8.64 44.75
N GLU A 128 -12.54 9.05 44.69
CA GLU A 128 -11.55 8.71 45.73
C GLU A 128 -11.90 9.28 47.11
N THR A 129 -12.69 10.36 47.18
CA THR A 129 -13.05 11.02 48.45
C THR A 129 -14.22 10.36 49.16
N CYS A 130 -15.23 9.86 48.43
CA CYS A 130 -16.46 9.32 49.03
C CYS A 130 -16.86 7.92 48.53
N GLY A 131 -16.13 7.33 47.58
CA GLY A 131 -16.39 6.00 47.03
C GLY A 131 -17.60 5.90 46.09
N GLY A 132 -18.26 7.02 45.75
CA GLY A 132 -19.45 7.02 44.88
C GLY A 132 -19.15 6.82 43.38
N PRO A 133 -20.13 6.43 42.55
CA PRO A 133 -19.94 6.12 41.12
C PRO A 133 -19.94 7.39 40.24
N HIS A 134 -19.05 8.33 40.53
CA HIS A 134 -18.86 9.59 39.81
C HIS A 134 -17.38 10.00 39.78
N ALA A 135 -17.03 10.95 38.90
CA ALA A 135 -15.67 11.51 38.85
C ALA A 135 -15.43 12.49 40.01
N TYR A 136 -14.17 12.71 40.38
CA TYR A 136 -13.78 13.59 41.49
C TYR A 136 -14.42 15.00 41.42
N ASN A 137 -14.50 15.59 40.22
CA ASN A 137 -15.04 16.94 40.03
C ASN A 137 -16.55 17.06 40.30
N ASP A 138 -17.27 15.94 40.26
CA ASP A 138 -18.72 15.90 40.51
C ASP A 138 -19.04 15.53 41.96
N CYS A 139 -18.02 15.48 42.83
CA CYS A 139 -18.20 15.13 44.23
C CYS A 139 -18.89 16.28 44.99
N PRO A 140 -20.05 16.06 45.64
CA PRO A 140 -20.78 17.10 46.38
C PRO A 140 -20.02 17.64 47.61
N ALA A 141 -18.84 17.10 47.92
CA ALA A 141 -18.10 17.37 49.14
C ALA A 141 -17.31 18.69 49.17
N THR A 142 -17.36 19.53 48.13
CA THR A 142 -16.58 20.80 48.11
C THR A 142 -17.30 22.01 48.67
N VAL A 143 -18.53 21.89 49.20
CA VAL A 143 -19.15 23.00 49.95
C VAL A 143 -18.85 22.84 51.44
N GLY A 144 -17.78 23.49 51.88
CA GLY A 144 -17.69 23.95 53.27
C GLY A 144 -16.37 23.69 53.97
N GLN A 145 -15.33 24.48 53.65
CA GLN A 145 -14.34 24.93 54.64
C GLN A 145 -13.85 26.35 54.29
N THR A 146 -14.60 27.35 54.77
CA THR A 146 -14.06 28.59 55.36
C THR A 146 -14.84 28.84 56.63
#